data_AF-A0A399RYL4-F1
#
_entry.id   AF-A0A399RYL4-F1
#
_cell.length_a   1.000
_cell.length_b   1.000
_cell.length_c   1.000
_cell.angle_alpha   90.00
_cell.angle_beta   90.00
_cell.angle_gamma   90.00
#
_symmetry.space_group_name_H-M   'P 1'
#
loop_
_entity.id
_entity.type
_entity.pdbx_description
1 polymer ?
#
loop_
_entity_poly.entity_id
_entity_poly.type
_entity_poly.pdbx_seq_one_letter_code
_entity_poly.pdbx_strand_id
1 'polypeptide(L)'
;MQLPMQVFFLYFSSFIKSKQCCLITSISDTPLPTISHFSYSILACLVPALGISVDGAMARVNSSHPEFEVTYVRFPTSTEGKLQFLGRMYSDPSYYGRLYSSIQVNYTSGEQEKVYFLREQPWLERFLTVLHPIHFGDYAGLFVQILYAIGGLMPGILSILGFVIWYYRQKPGPQRSKSATPRPVLSNAS
;
A
#
# COMPACT_ATOMS: atom_id res chain seq x y z
N MET A 1 10.56 42.29 5.60
CA MET A 1 10.52 41.80 4.21
C MET A 1 9.46 40.72 4.10
N GLN A 2 8.31 41.08 3.54
CA GLN A 2 7.15 40.23 3.28
C GLN A 2 7.46 39.13 2.24
N LEU A 3 6.91 37.92 2.48
CA LEU A 3 6.76 36.84 1.50
C LEU A 3 5.62 37.15 0.51
N PRO A 4 5.60 36.53 -0.68
CA PRO A 4 4.32 36.22 -1.32
C PRO A 4 4.17 34.74 -1.70
N MET A 5 3.40 34.01 -0.88
CA MET A 5 2.19 33.19 -1.13
C MET A 5 1.77 32.71 -2.56
N GLN A 6 2.54 32.91 -3.63
CA GLN A 6 2.10 32.60 -5.00
C GLN A 6 2.44 31.17 -5.46
N VAL A 7 3.42 30.52 -4.81
CA VAL A 7 3.90 29.20 -5.26
C VAL A 7 2.99 28.04 -4.83
N PHE A 8 2.21 28.22 -3.76
CA PHE A 8 1.38 27.16 -3.20
C PHE A 8 0.09 26.88 -4.01
N PHE A 9 -0.44 27.89 -4.71
CA PHE A 9 -1.73 27.77 -5.41
C PHE A 9 -1.65 26.99 -6.74
N LEU A 10 -0.49 26.98 -7.40
CA LEU A 10 -0.30 26.24 -8.65
C LEU A 10 -0.17 24.74 -8.43
N TYR A 11 0.19 24.29 -7.23
CA TYR A 11 0.34 22.88 -6.92
C TYR A 11 -1.01 22.19 -6.63
N PHE A 12 -1.98 22.91 -6.05
CA PHE A 12 -3.27 22.34 -5.65
C PHE A 12 -4.24 22.12 -6.84
N SER A 13 -4.13 22.95 -7.89
CA SER A 13 -4.96 22.83 -9.10
C SER A 13 -4.63 21.58 -9.95
N SER A 14 -3.38 21.12 -9.94
CA SER A 14 -2.96 19.92 -10.69
C SER A 14 -3.47 18.61 -10.08
N PHE A 15 -3.89 18.59 -8.81
CA PHE A 15 -4.27 17.35 -8.12
C PHE A 15 -5.75 16.96 -8.31
N ILE A 16 -6.64 17.94 -8.50
CA ILE A 16 -8.09 17.69 -8.58
C ILE A 16 -8.51 17.10 -9.94
N LYS A 17 -7.71 17.31 -10.99
CA LYS A 17 -8.03 16.86 -12.36
C LYS A 17 -7.82 15.35 -12.60
N SER A 18 -7.32 14.61 -11.62
CA SER A 18 -6.96 13.19 -11.77
C SER A 18 -8.11 12.20 -11.51
N LYS A 19 -9.25 12.61 -10.93
CA LYS A 19 -10.20 11.64 -10.33
C LYS A 19 -11.56 11.47 -11.02
N GLN A 20 -11.81 12.09 -12.18
CA GLN A 20 -13.17 12.11 -12.77
C GLN A 20 -13.35 11.42 -14.15
N CYS A 21 -12.37 10.72 -14.70
CA CYS A 21 -12.49 10.14 -16.06
C CYS A 21 -12.99 8.69 -16.11
N CYS A 22 -13.58 8.16 -15.04
CA CYS A 22 -14.06 6.77 -15.03
C CYS A 22 -15.50 6.69 -14.53
N LEU A 23 -16.48 7.02 -15.37
CA LEU A 23 -17.87 6.62 -15.19
C LEU A 23 -18.59 6.62 -16.55
N ILE A 24 -18.87 5.39 -17.01
CA ILE A 24 -19.98 4.92 -17.88
C ILE A 24 -20.11 5.57 -19.28
N THR A 25 -20.07 4.85 -20.40
CA THR A 25 -21.00 3.78 -20.79
C THR A 25 -20.50 3.11 -22.08
N SER A 26 -20.49 1.77 -22.05
CA SER A 26 -20.66 0.90 -23.21
C SER A 26 -21.92 1.29 -24.00
N ILE A 27 -21.92 1.14 -25.33
CA ILE A 27 -23.01 0.58 -26.17
C ILE A 27 -22.84 0.99 -27.65
N SER A 28 -22.56 -0.04 -28.47
CA SER A 28 -22.97 -0.34 -29.86
C SER A 28 -23.19 0.76 -30.91
N ASP A 29 -22.57 0.54 -32.08
CA ASP A 29 -23.13 0.62 -33.43
C ASP A 29 -24.29 1.60 -33.70
N THR A 30 -24.01 2.68 -34.46
CA THR A 30 -24.84 3.21 -35.57
C THR A 30 -24.21 4.47 -36.20
N PRO A 31 -24.48 4.75 -37.49
CA PRO A 31 -23.76 5.75 -38.25
C PRO A 31 -24.26 7.19 -38.00
N LEU A 32 -23.31 8.11 -38.15
CA LEU A 32 -23.34 9.57 -38.01
C LEU A 32 -24.67 10.29 -38.34
N PRO A 33 -24.98 11.35 -37.58
CA PRO A 33 -25.06 12.64 -38.24
C PRO A 33 -24.23 13.73 -37.55
N THR A 34 -23.77 14.63 -38.41
CA THR A 34 -23.00 15.85 -38.19
C THR A 34 -23.55 16.75 -37.08
N ILE A 35 -22.78 16.91 -36.00
CA ILE A 35 -22.77 18.12 -35.18
C ILE A 35 -21.31 18.55 -35.00
N SER A 36 -21.07 19.77 -35.47
CA SER A 36 -19.85 20.54 -35.40
C SER A 36 -19.47 20.91 -33.96
N HIS A 37 -18.17 20.82 -33.66
CA HIS A 37 -17.47 21.43 -32.52
C HIS A 37 -17.88 20.97 -31.12
N PHE A 38 -17.76 19.68 -30.84
CA PHE A 38 -17.28 19.27 -29.51
C PHE A 38 -15.83 18.83 -29.68
N SER A 39 -14.89 19.74 -29.37
CA SER A 39 -13.49 19.40 -29.20
C SER A 39 -13.37 18.50 -27.98
N TYR A 40 -13.72 17.23 -28.12
CA TYR A 40 -13.14 16.18 -27.30
C TYR A 40 -11.66 16.19 -27.66
N SER A 41 -10.90 16.96 -26.89
CA SER A 41 -9.49 16.72 -26.73
C SER A 41 -9.39 15.31 -26.15
N ILE A 42 -9.37 14.32 -27.06
CA ILE A 42 -8.89 12.99 -26.78
C ILE A 42 -7.44 13.27 -26.36
N LEU A 43 -7.24 13.42 -25.05
CA LEU A 43 -5.95 13.16 -24.44
C LEU A 43 -5.66 11.71 -24.81
N ALA A 44 -5.04 11.53 -25.97
CA ALA A 44 -4.48 10.28 -26.39
C ALA A 44 -3.59 9.87 -25.22
N CYS A 45 -4.01 8.82 -24.52
CA CYS A 45 -3.14 8.16 -23.57
C CYS A 45 -1.89 7.81 -24.39
N LEU A 46 -0.77 8.48 -24.13
CA LEU A 46 0.47 8.33 -24.89
C LEU A 46 1.13 7.01 -24.46
N VAL A 47 0.40 5.90 -24.58
CA VAL A 47 0.90 4.55 -24.38
C VAL A 47 1.76 4.23 -25.60
N PRO A 48 3.06 4.01 -25.43
CA PRO A 48 3.92 3.70 -26.55
C PRO A 48 3.52 2.35 -27.16
N ALA A 49 3.56 2.27 -28.50
CA ALA A 49 3.40 1.00 -29.19
C ALA A 49 4.57 0.08 -28.85
N LEU A 50 4.28 -1.13 -28.40
CA LEU A 50 5.28 -2.16 -28.12
C LEU A 50 5.84 -2.67 -29.46
N GLY A 51 7.15 -2.52 -29.67
CA GLY A 51 7.85 -3.03 -30.86
C GLY A 51 8.13 -4.53 -30.79
N ILE A 52 8.20 -5.09 -29.58
CA ILE A 52 8.37 -6.53 -29.32
C ILE A 52 7.11 -7.12 -28.67
N SER A 53 6.80 -8.38 -29.00
CA SER A 53 5.77 -9.13 -28.28
C SER A 53 6.20 -9.37 -26.83
N VAL A 54 5.24 -9.28 -25.91
CA VAL A 54 5.50 -9.51 -24.49
C VAL A 54 6.00 -10.94 -24.26
N ASP A 55 5.42 -11.92 -24.95
CA ASP A 55 5.86 -13.32 -24.87
C ASP A 55 7.28 -13.51 -25.38
N GLY A 56 7.66 -12.83 -26.46
CA GLY A 56 9.03 -12.86 -26.98
C GLY A 56 10.03 -12.26 -26.00
N ALA A 57 9.66 -11.16 -25.34
CA ALA A 57 10.47 -10.55 -24.29
C ALA A 57 10.56 -11.46 -23.05
N MET A 58 9.46 -12.08 -22.62
CA MET A 58 9.44 -13.03 -21.50
C MET A 58 10.31 -14.25 -21.79
N ALA A 59 10.23 -14.82 -22.99
CA ALA A 59 11.05 -15.97 -23.38
C ALA A 59 12.54 -15.66 -23.31
N ARG A 60 12.96 -14.46 -23.75
CA ARG A 60 14.35 -14.00 -23.64
C ARG A 60 14.80 -13.88 -22.19
N VAL A 61 14.00 -13.24 -21.34
CA VAL A 61 14.31 -13.08 -19.90
C VAL A 61 14.41 -14.43 -19.20
N ASN A 62 13.51 -15.36 -19.50
CA ASN A 62 13.54 -16.70 -18.92
C ASN A 62 14.75 -17.53 -19.41
N SER A 63 15.17 -17.31 -20.66
CA SER A 63 16.37 -17.97 -21.21
C SER A 63 17.67 -17.43 -20.63
N SER A 64 17.74 -16.13 -20.29
CA SER A 64 18.93 -15.52 -19.69
C SER A 64 19.01 -15.74 -18.17
N HIS A 65 17.86 -15.84 -17.48
CA HIS A 65 17.79 -16.03 -16.04
C HIS A 65 16.76 -17.11 -15.66
N PRO A 66 17.13 -18.41 -15.74
CA PRO A 66 16.20 -19.52 -15.47
C PRO A 66 15.75 -19.60 -14.00
N GLU A 67 16.49 -18.95 -13.10
CA GLU A 67 16.21 -18.87 -11.67
C GLU A 67 15.25 -17.73 -11.28
N PHE A 68 14.91 -16.83 -12.21
CA PHE A 68 14.03 -15.69 -12.01
C PHE A 68 12.57 -16.03 -12.32
N GLU A 69 11.73 -16.06 -11.29
CA GLU A 69 10.29 -16.27 -11.44
C GLU A 69 9.59 -14.92 -11.70
N VAL A 70 9.20 -14.67 -12.95
CA VAL A 70 8.42 -13.48 -13.33
C VAL A 70 7.02 -13.58 -12.71
N THR A 71 6.70 -12.67 -11.80
CA THR A 71 5.39 -12.62 -11.12
C THR A 71 4.51 -11.50 -11.66
N TYR A 72 5.11 -10.39 -12.10
CA TYR A 72 4.37 -9.22 -12.55
C TYR A 72 5.10 -8.54 -13.70
N VAL A 73 4.36 -8.14 -14.73
CA VAL A 73 4.89 -7.37 -15.86
C VAL A 73 4.33 -5.96 -15.78
N ARG A 74 5.22 -4.97 -15.69
CA ARG A 74 4.87 -3.55 -15.69
C ARG A 74 5.13 -2.97 -17.08
N PHE A 75 4.05 -2.50 -17.71
CA PHE A 75 4.10 -1.82 -18.99
C PHE A 75 4.57 -0.36 -18.85
N PRO A 76 5.28 0.17 -19.86
CA PRO A 76 5.67 1.57 -19.87
C PRO A 76 4.46 2.49 -19.98
N THR A 77 4.42 3.52 -19.14
CA THR A 77 3.36 4.54 -19.16
C THR A 77 3.77 5.80 -19.93
N SER A 78 5.07 5.93 -20.26
CA SER A 78 5.63 7.03 -21.02
C SER A 78 6.48 6.49 -22.18
N THR A 79 6.74 7.32 -23.18
CA THR A 79 7.61 7.01 -24.33
C THR A 79 9.05 6.69 -23.93
N GLU A 80 9.51 7.20 -22.79
CA GLU A 80 10.82 6.85 -22.20
C GLU A 80 10.75 5.67 -21.22
N GLY A 81 9.53 5.20 -20.91
CA GLY A 81 9.31 4.12 -19.97
C GLY A 81 9.86 2.79 -20.49
N LYS A 82 10.27 1.89 -19.60
CA LYS A 82 10.79 0.57 -19.97
C LYS A 82 9.79 -0.52 -19.61
N LEU A 83 9.84 -1.63 -20.33
CA LEU A 83 9.10 -2.83 -19.93
C LEU A 83 9.83 -3.47 -18.74
N GLN A 84 9.16 -3.62 -17.61
CA GLN A 84 9.79 -4.17 -16.41
C GLN A 84 9.15 -5.50 -16.06
N PHE A 85 9.97 -6.53 -15.93
CA PHE A 85 9.60 -7.82 -15.39
C PHE A 85 9.98 -7.83 -13.91
N LEU A 86 8.98 -7.89 -13.03
CA LEU A 86 9.15 -7.94 -11.59
C LEU A 86 8.88 -9.36 -11.10
N GLY A 87 9.67 -9.78 -10.13
CA GLY A 87 9.63 -11.14 -9.62
C GLY A 87 10.57 -11.36 -8.46
N ARG A 88 10.91 -12.62 -8.26
CA ARG A 88 11.83 -13.10 -7.22
C ARG A 88 12.72 -14.20 -7.80
N MET A 89 13.86 -14.43 -7.17
CA MET A 89 14.62 -15.64 -7.47
C MET A 89 14.02 -16.82 -6.72
N TYR A 90 14.11 -18.02 -7.31
CA TYR A 90 13.69 -19.25 -6.66
C TYR A 90 14.40 -19.50 -5.33
N SER A 91 15.68 -19.10 -5.23
CA SER A 91 16.48 -19.22 -4.01
C SER A 91 16.21 -18.15 -2.95
N ASP A 92 15.39 -17.13 -3.25
CA ASP A 92 15.18 -16.01 -2.34
C ASP A 92 14.25 -16.41 -1.18
N PRO A 93 14.60 -16.05 0.07
CA PRO A 93 13.71 -16.21 1.20
C PRO A 93 12.35 -15.52 1.01
N SER A 94 11.29 -16.12 1.54
CA SER A 94 9.92 -15.58 1.42
C SER A 94 9.75 -14.19 2.03
N TYR A 95 10.60 -13.81 3.00
CA TYR A 95 10.50 -12.53 3.70
C TYR A 95 10.98 -11.32 2.90
N TYR A 96 11.75 -11.50 1.82
CA TYR A 96 12.04 -10.40 0.92
C TYR A 96 10.81 -9.97 0.14
N GLY A 97 9.86 -10.89 -0.06
CA GLY A 97 8.61 -10.72 -0.79
C GLY A 97 8.74 -10.96 -2.30
N ARG A 98 7.63 -10.87 -3.04
CA ARG A 98 7.52 -11.48 -4.40
C ARG A 98 7.97 -10.62 -5.58
N LEU A 99 8.19 -9.32 -5.39
CA LEU A 99 8.30 -8.33 -6.49
C LEU A 99 9.56 -7.45 -6.43
N TYR A 100 10.61 -7.87 -5.75
CA TYR A 100 11.75 -7.01 -5.41
C TYR A 100 12.94 -7.14 -6.35
N SER A 101 13.00 -8.22 -7.12
CA SER A 101 13.95 -8.38 -8.22
C SER A 101 13.27 -7.92 -9.51
N SER A 102 13.95 -7.08 -10.29
CA SER A 102 13.37 -6.53 -11.51
C SER A 102 14.37 -6.53 -12.67
N ILE A 103 13.88 -6.86 -13.85
CA ILE A 103 14.63 -6.83 -15.10
C ILE A 103 13.91 -5.86 -16.04
N GLN A 104 14.64 -4.86 -16.50
CA GLN A 104 14.13 -3.83 -17.41
C GLN A 104 14.62 -4.09 -18.82
N VAL A 105 13.67 -4.16 -19.75
CA VAL A 105 13.89 -4.42 -21.17
C VAL A 105 13.34 -3.25 -21.97
N ASN A 106 14.07 -2.83 -23.00
CA ASN A 106 13.58 -1.83 -23.94
C ASN A 106 12.46 -2.42 -24.79
N TYR A 107 11.31 -1.75 -24.84
CA TYR A 107 10.11 -2.27 -25.50
C TYR A 107 10.15 -2.17 -27.04
N THR A 108 11.11 -1.45 -27.61
CA THR A 108 11.32 -1.29 -29.07
C THR A 108 12.41 -2.22 -29.59
N SER A 109 13.58 -2.27 -28.93
CA SER A 109 14.70 -3.14 -29.35
C SER A 109 14.65 -4.55 -28.74
N GLY A 110 13.94 -4.72 -27.62
CA GLY A 110 13.95 -5.97 -26.86
C GLY A 110 15.29 -6.26 -26.18
N GLU A 111 16.15 -5.26 -26.03
CA GLU A 111 17.44 -5.34 -25.35
C GLU A 111 17.28 -5.20 -23.83
N GLN A 112 18.01 -6.02 -23.08
CA GLN A 112 18.03 -5.99 -21.62
C GLN A 112 18.95 -4.86 -21.16
N GLU A 113 18.38 -3.83 -20.55
CA GLU A 113 19.14 -2.61 -20.24
C GLU A 113 19.56 -2.56 -18.77
N LYS A 114 18.70 -3.01 -17.86
CA LYS A 114 18.99 -2.97 -16.43
C LYS A 114 18.49 -4.19 -15.70
N VAL A 115 19.39 -4.82 -14.95
CA VAL A 115 19.08 -5.93 -14.06
C VAL A 115 19.26 -5.45 -12.63
N TYR A 116 18.24 -5.66 -11.81
CA TYR A 116 18.25 -5.32 -10.41
C TYR A 116 17.88 -6.55 -9.59
N PHE A 117 18.88 -7.16 -8.96
CA PHE A 117 18.69 -8.26 -8.03
C PHE A 117 18.94 -7.79 -6.61
N LEU A 118 17.97 -8.04 -5.73
CA LEU A 118 18.04 -7.62 -4.33
C LEU A 118 19.22 -8.28 -3.59
N ARG A 119 19.54 -9.52 -3.96
CA ARG A 119 20.66 -10.30 -3.39
C ARG A 119 22.04 -9.71 -3.69
N GLU A 120 22.18 -8.83 -4.66
CA GLU A 120 23.45 -8.18 -5.01
C GLU A 120 23.58 -6.80 -4.36
N GLN A 121 22.49 -6.25 -3.82
CA GLN A 121 22.48 -4.93 -3.20
C GLN A 121 23.18 -4.93 -1.84
N PRO A 122 23.64 -3.77 -1.34
CA PRO A 122 24.20 -3.66 0.00
C PRO A 122 23.19 -4.05 1.08
N TRP A 123 23.71 -4.47 2.25
CA TRP A 123 22.89 -4.98 3.36
C TRP A 123 21.79 -3.99 3.80
N LEU A 124 22.08 -2.69 3.74
CA LEU A 124 21.15 -1.63 4.13
C LEU A 124 19.92 -1.61 3.22
N GLU A 125 20.12 -1.67 1.90
CA GLU A 125 19.03 -1.71 0.92
C GLU A 125 18.18 -2.96 1.08
N ARG A 126 18.81 -4.10 1.36
CA ARG A 126 18.08 -5.34 1.67
C ARG A 126 17.21 -5.19 2.93
N PHE A 127 17.76 -4.60 3.99
CA PHE A 127 17.02 -4.37 5.23
C PHE A 127 15.83 -3.44 5.01
N LEU A 128 16.03 -2.31 4.33
CA LEU A 128 14.96 -1.38 4.01
C LEU A 128 13.88 -2.03 3.16
N THR A 129 14.27 -2.90 2.23
CA THR A 129 13.34 -3.64 1.38
C THR A 129 12.44 -4.58 2.18
N VAL A 130 12.97 -5.22 3.23
CA VAL A 130 12.21 -6.11 4.13
C VAL A 130 11.20 -5.36 5.00
N LEU A 131 11.35 -4.05 5.19
CA LEU A 131 10.35 -3.26 5.92
C LEU A 131 9.01 -3.20 5.20
N HIS A 132 9.01 -3.24 3.86
CA HIS A 132 7.80 -3.20 3.06
C HIS A 132 6.89 -4.42 3.33
N PRO A 133 7.33 -5.68 3.17
CA PRO A 133 6.48 -6.84 3.46
C PRO A 133 6.15 -6.98 4.95
N ILE A 134 7.04 -6.53 5.85
CA ILE A 134 6.74 -6.45 7.29
C ILE A 134 5.62 -5.45 7.55
N HIS A 135 5.63 -4.28 6.91
CA HIS A 135 4.58 -3.27 7.10
C HIS A 135 3.19 -3.81 6.76
N PHE A 136 3.08 -4.59 5.69
CA PHE A 136 1.82 -5.22 5.27
C PHE A 136 1.54 -6.57 5.94
N GLY A 137 2.49 -7.12 6.70
CA GLY A 137 2.35 -8.42 7.37
C GLY A 137 2.27 -9.63 6.41
N ASP A 138 2.69 -9.46 5.15
CA ASP A 138 2.53 -10.45 4.08
C ASP A 138 3.82 -11.24 3.78
N TYR A 139 4.49 -11.74 4.82
CA TYR A 139 5.78 -12.44 4.68
C TYR A 139 5.82 -13.87 5.22
N ALA A 140 4.97 -14.20 6.20
CA ALA A 140 4.91 -15.53 6.81
C ALA A 140 3.48 -16.10 6.84
N GLY A 141 2.65 -15.64 5.90
CA GLY A 141 1.32 -16.17 5.65
C GLY A 141 0.34 -15.96 6.81
N LEU A 142 -0.57 -16.93 6.96
CA LEU A 142 -1.75 -16.81 7.83
C LEU A 142 -1.39 -16.59 9.30
N PHE A 143 -0.31 -17.19 9.79
CA PHE A 143 0.12 -17.04 11.18
C PHE A 143 0.43 -15.58 11.55
N VAL A 144 1.20 -14.88 10.71
CA VAL A 144 1.52 -13.48 10.94
C VAL A 144 0.30 -12.59 10.77
N GLN A 145 -0.59 -12.90 9.83
CA GLN A 145 -1.85 -12.18 9.67
C GLN A 145 -2.73 -12.25 10.92
N ILE A 146 -2.80 -13.40 11.60
CA ILE A 146 -3.51 -13.53 12.88
C ILE A 146 -2.86 -12.64 13.94
N LEU A 147 -1.52 -12.66 14.07
CA LEU A 147 -0.82 -11.82 15.04
C LEU A 147 -1.07 -10.33 14.78
N TYR A 148 -1.07 -9.90 13.51
CA TYR A 148 -1.41 -8.54 13.11
C TYR A 148 -2.86 -8.19 13.46
N ALA A 149 -3.81 -9.10 13.24
CA ALA A 149 -5.20 -8.88 13.60
C ALA A 149 -5.38 -8.70 15.11
N ILE A 150 -4.74 -9.55 15.92
CA ILE A 150 -4.78 -9.45 17.38
C ILE A 150 -4.11 -8.15 17.83
N GLY A 151 -2.93 -7.85 17.32
CA GLY A 151 -2.18 -6.62 17.65
C GLY A 151 -2.96 -5.35 17.29
N GLY A 152 -3.65 -5.34 16.14
CA GLY A 152 -4.52 -4.24 15.73
C GLY A 152 -5.79 -4.11 16.57
N LEU A 153 -6.29 -5.21 17.14
CA LEU A 153 -7.47 -5.21 18.00
C LEU A 153 -7.16 -4.77 19.44
N MET A 154 -5.93 -4.96 19.92
CA MET A 154 -5.48 -4.55 21.26
C MET A 154 -5.83 -3.09 21.63
N PRO A 155 -5.52 -2.06 20.82
CA PRO A 155 -5.89 -0.69 21.17
C PRO A 155 -7.41 -0.48 21.26
N GLY A 156 -8.21 -1.18 20.44
CA GLY A 156 -9.67 -1.15 20.54
C GLY A 156 -10.18 -1.76 21.85
N ILE A 157 -9.65 -2.93 22.21
CA ILE A 157 -9.96 -3.61 23.48
C ILE A 157 -9.56 -2.74 24.68
N LEU A 158 -8.34 -2.18 24.67
CA LEU A 158 -7.86 -1.28 25.72
C LEU A 158 -8.73 -0.02 25.83
N SER A 159 -9.16 0.54 24.69
CA SER A 159 -10.02 1.73 24.66
C SER A 159 -11.39 1.43 25.29
N ILE A 160 -12.02 0.30 24.92
CA ILE A 160 -13.30 -0.13 25.50
C ILE A 160 -13.16 -0.40 27.00
N LEU A 161 -12.12 -1.12 27.43
CA LEU A 161 -11.87 -1.40 28.84
C LEU A 161 -11.65 -0.11 29.64
N GLY A 162 -10.84 0.82 29.12
CA GLY A 162 -10.62 2.12 29.73
C GLY A 162 -11.92 2.93 29.87
N PHE A 163 -12.74 2.93 28.82
CA PHE A 163 -14.05 3.60 28.84
C PHE A 163 -15.01 2.98 29.85
N VAL A 164 -15.08 1.65 29.93
CA VAL A 164 -15.91 0.91 30.88
C VAL A 164 -15.50 1.24 32.32
N ILE A 165 -14.20 1.23 32.63
CA ILE A 165 -13.68 1.59 33.96
C ILE A 165 -14.05 3.04 34.30
N TRP A 166 -13.86 3.97 33.36
CA TRP A 166 -14.24 5.37 33.54
C TRP A 166 -15.73 5.54 33.82
N TYR A 167 -16.60 4.83 33.09
CA TYR A 167 -18.04 4.88 33.26
C TYR A 167 -18.50 4.36 34.64
N TYR A 168 -17.94 3.24 35.11
CA TYR A 168 -18.27 2.71 36.43
C TYR A 168 -17.72 3.57 37.58
N ARG A 169 -16.57 4.25 37.38
CA ARG A 169 -16.00 5.14 38.40
C ARG A 169 -16.83 6.40 38.65
N GLN A 170 -17.65 6.83 37.70
CA GLN A 170 -18.54 7.98 37.85
C GLN A 170 -19.83 7.68 38.59
N LYS A 171 -20.16 6.40 38.80
CA LYS A 171 -21.31 6.05 39.64
C LYS A 171 -20.89 6.19 41.10
N PRO A 172 -21.59 6.99 41.92
CA PRO A 172 -21.35 6.97 43.36
C PRO A 172 -21.56 5.52 43.83
N GLY A 173 -20.50 4.89 44.32
CA GLY A 173 -20.59 3.55 44.88
C GLY A 173 -21.67 3.54 45.96
N PRO A 174 -22.45 2.45 46.10
CA PRO A 174 -23.43 2.36 47.18
C PRO A 174 -22.70 2.71 48.47
N GLN A 175 -23.13 3.79 49.14
CA GLN A 175 -22.51 4.21 50.38
C GLN A 175 -22.57 3.00 51.29
N ARG A 176 -21.41 2.35 51.47
CA ARG A 176 -21.27 1.27 52.42
C ARG A 176 -21.46 1.97 53.75
N SER A 177 -22.71 1.97 54.21
CA SER A 177 -23.11 2.40 55.54
C SER A 177 -22.03 1.85 56.45
N LYS A 178 -21.17 2.73 56.97
CA LYS A 178 -20.26 2.37 58.03
C LYS A 178 -21.22 2.03 59.15
N SER A 179 -21.54 0.75 59.31
CA SER A 179 -22.23 0.23 60.47
C SER A 179 -21.33 0.57 61.63
N ALA A 180 -21.60 1.72 62.22
CA ALA A 180 -20.94 2.23 63.39
C ALA A 180 -21.12 1.16 64.45
N THR A 181 -20.10 0.33 64.64
CA THR A 181 -20.03 -0.56 65.78
C THR A 181 -19.98 0.38 66.98
N PRO A 182 -21.01 0.41 67.86
CA PRO A 182 -20.94 1.22 69.05
C PRO A 182 -19.72 0.74 69.84
N ARG A 183 -18.75 1.63 70.10
CA ARG A 183 -17.67 1.28 71.03
C ARG A 183 -18.32 1.04 72.39
N PRO A 184 -18.09 -0.11 73.04
CA PRO A 184 -18.52 -0.28 74.41
C PRO A 184 -17.79 0.76 75.26
N VAL A 185 -18.56 1.65 75.89
CA VAL A 185 -18.04 2.55 76.91
C VAL A 185 -17.69 1.66 78.10
N LEU A 186 -16.39 1.44 78.34
CA LEU A 186 -15.93 0.87 79.58
C LEU A 186 -16.23 1.90 80.68
N SER A 187 -17.32 1.67 81.42
CA SER A 187 -17.57 2.36 82.68
C SER A 187 -16.58 1.79 83.70
N ASN A 188 -15.58 2.59 84.05
CA ASN A 188 -14.61 2.23 85.07
C ASN A 188 -15.33 2.10 86.41
N ALA A 189 -15.39 0.88 86.93
CA ALA A 189 -15.82 0.57 88.28
C ALA A 189 -14.57 0.39 89.14
N SER A 190 -14.29 1.39 89.98
CA SER A 190 -13.64 1.33 91.31
C SER A 190 -13.13 2.71 91.69
#